data_AF-A0A2P0A229-F1
#
_entry.id   AF-A0A2P0A229-F1
#
_cell.length_a   1.000
_cell.length_b   1.000
_cell.length_c   1.000
_cell.angle_alpha   90.00
_cell.angle_beta   90.00
_cell.angle_gamma   90.00
#
_symmetry.space_group_name_H-M   'P 1'
#
loop_
_entity.id
_entity.type
_entity.pdbx_description
1 polymer ?
#
loop_
_entity_poly.entity_id
_entity_poly.type
_entity_poly.pdbx_seq_one_letter_code
_entity_poly.pdbx_strand_id
1 'polypeptide(L)' 'MESVEIVELIKVTFKRGKGTEDDPIRVVTQYWDKENVLIFEKD' A
#
# COMPACT_ATOMS: atom_id res chain seq x y z
N MET A 1 -13.47 -25.05 0.58
CA MET A 1 -12.08 -25.56 0.65
C MET A 1 -11.20 -24.35 0.45
N GLU A 2 -10.32 -24.05 1.40
CA GLU A 2 -9.43 -22.90 1.32
C GLU A 2 -8.08 -23.36 0.74
N SER A 3 -7.49 -22.54 -0.11
CA SER A 3 -6.17 -22.77 -0.70
C SER A 3 -5.26 -21.60 -0.38
N VAL A 4 -3.99 -21.91 -0.13
CA VAL A 4 -2.95 -20.92 0.17
C VAL A 4 -1.84 -21.11 -0.84
N GLU A 5 -1.35 -20.00 -1.40
CA GLU A 5 -0.23 -19.97 -2.33
C GLU A 5 0.67 -18.76 -2.08
N ILE A 6 1.94 -18.84 -2.52
CA ILE A 6 2.85 -17.71 -2.49
C ILE A 6 2.56 -16.84 -3.71
N VAL A 7 2.35 -15.55 -3.47
CA VAL A 7 2.18 -14.54 -4.53
C VAL A 7 3.25 -13.46 -4.43
N GLU A 8 3.71 -12.98 -5.58
CA GLU A 8 4.62 -11.84 -5.66
C GLU A 8 3.82 -10.55 -5.93
N LEU A 9 4.09 -9.51 -5.14
CA LEU A 9 3.46 -8.20 -5.26
C LEU A 9 4.50 -7.11 -5.43
N ILE A 10 4.11 -6.00 -6.07
CA ILE A 10 4.88 -4.77 -6.14
C ILE A 10 4.60 -3.96 -4.88
N LYS A 11 5.64 -3.62 -4.11
CA LYS A 11 5.53 -2.77 -2.92
C LYS A 11 5.94 -1.34 -3.26
N VAL A 12 5.06 -0.39 -2.96
CA VAL A 12 5.34 1.05 -3.07
C VAL A 12 5.27 1.66 -1.68
N THR A 13 6.23 2.52 -1.32
CA THR A 13 6.25 3.23 -0.05
C THR A 13 6.50 4.72 -0.30
N PHE A 14 5.60 5.56 0.18
CA PHE A 14 5.64 6.99 -0.08
C PHE A 14 5.08 7.79 1.10
N LYS A 15 5.37 9.10 1.12
CA LYS A 15 4.82 10.01 2.12
C LYS A 15 3.49 10.58 1.63
N ARG A 16 2.50 10.67 2.52
CA ARG A 16 1.18 11.27 2.28
C ARG A 16 0.88 12.30 3.36
N GLY A 17 0.18 13.37 2.99
CA GLY A 17 -0.26 14.44 3.89
C GLY A 17 0.34 15.81 3.52
N LYS A 18 -0.32 16.89 3.95
CA LYS A 18 0.08 18.29 3.69
C LYS A 18 1.09 18.85 4.70
N GLY A 19 1.30 18.17 5.82
CA GLY A 19 2.19 18.63 6.90
C GLY A 19 1.56 19.67 7.82
N THR A 20 0.23 19.77 7.84
CA THR A 20 -0.52 20.60 8.78
C THR A 20 -0.90 19.79 10.02
N GLU A 21 -1.31 20.46 11.10
CA GLU A 21 -1.80 19.76 12.31
C GLU A 21 -2.96 18.80 11.98
N ASP A 22 -3.89 19.24 11.13
CA ASP A 22 -5.03 18.43 10.69
C ASP A 22 -4.70 17.38 9.61
N ASP A 23 -3.52 17.45 8.98
CA ASP A 23 -3.09 16.52 7.91
C ASP A 23 -1.57 16.30 7.96
N PRO A 24 -1.09 15.58 9.00
CA PRO A 24 0.33 15.35 9.19
C PRO A 24 0.90 14.43 8.11
N ILE A 25 2.17 14.63 7.79
CA ILE A 25 2.89 13.74 6.89
C ILE A 25 3.09 12.38 7.56
N ARG A 26 2.65 11.32 6.88
CA ARG A 26 2.80 9.92 7.30
C ARG A 26 3.30 9.04 6.15
N VAL A 27 3.78 7.85 6.49
CA VAL A 27 4.32 6.89 5.53
C VAL A 27 3.24 5.88 5.18
N VAL A 28 2.90 5.81 3.91
CA VAL A 28 1.93 4.86 3.37
C VAL A 28 2.66 3.79 2.61
N THR A 29 2.24 2.54 2.80
CA THR A 29 2.72 1.40 2.02
C THR A 29 1.56 0.81 1.24
N GLN A 30 1.74 0.66 -0.06
CA GLN A 30 0.79 -0.02 -0.93
C GLN A 30 1.41 -1.28 -1.53
N TYR A 31 0.56 -2.27 -1.77
CA TYR A 31 0.89 -3.51 -2.45
C TYR A 31 0.00 -3.65 -3.68
N TRP A 32 0.63 -3.84 -4.83
CA TRP A 32 -0.01 -3.90 -6.13
C TRP A 32 0.31 -5.24 -6.80
N ASP A 33 -0.59 -5.71 -7.65
CA ASP A 33 -0.25 -6.80 -8.55
C ASP A 33 0.53 -6.28 -9.79
N LYS A 34 0.89 -7.21 -10.68
CA LYS A 34 1.66 -6.92 -11.91
C LYS A 34 0.82 -6.28 -13.01
N GLU A 35 -0.50 -6.17 -12.85
CA GLU A 35 -1.45 -5.57 -13.79
C GLU A 35 -1.86 -4.14 -13.37
N ASN A 36 -1.20 -3.57 -12.36
CA ASN A 36 -1.49 -2.27 -11.75
C ASN A 36 -2.83 -2.22 -10.98
N VAL A 37 -3.25 -3.32 -10.38
CA VAL A 37 -4.38 -3.34 -9.43
C VAL A 37 -3.86 -3.22 -7.99
N LEU A 38 -4.46 -2.31 -7.23
CA LEU A 38 -4.17 -2.16 -5.80
C LEU A 38 -4.79 -3.31 -5.01
N ILE A 39 -3.96 -4.09 -4.33
CA ILE A 39 -4.39 -5.23 -3.51
C ILE A 39 -4.62 -4.80 -2.06
N PHE A 40 -3.71 -4.00 -1.53
CA PHE A 40 -3.76 -3.59 -0.12
C PHE A 40 -3.00 -2.28 0.12
N GLU A 41 -3.51 -1.46 1.02
CA GLU A 41 -2.84 -0.27 1.54
C GLU A 41 -2.76 -0.34 3.07
N LYS A 42 -1.58 -0.02 3.58
CA LYS A 42 -1.34 0.26 4.99
C LYS A 42 -0.96 1.73 5.13
N ASP A 43 -1.87 2.49 5.72
CA ASP A 43 -1.74 3.90 6.08
C ASP A 43 -1.75 4.04 7.61
#